data_AF-A0A7J6ACU3-F1
#
_entry.id   AF-A0A7J6ACU3-F1
#
_cell.length_a   1.000
_cell.length_b   1.000
_cell.length_c   1.000
_cell.angle_alpha   90.00
_cell.angle_beta   90.00
_cell.angle_gamma   90.00
#
_symmetry.space_group_name_H-M   'P 1'
#
loop_
_entity.id
_entity.type
_entity.pdbx_description
1 polymer ?
#
loop_
_entity_poly.entity_id
_entity_poly.type
_entity_poly.pdbx_seq_one_letter_code
_entity_poly.pdbx_strand_id
1 'polypeptide(L)'
;MCTFCVLKANQGLWIHMTNEDVLNSPVSGNIMRCEYLLLCLYKADSLCVFTEDPTATVPRYTRVIPKPMWLDLVKTKLGDRKYETLREFVGDVRLIFQNCRIFNEDNEFGKMGARLSEIFEREFHTIFKIQ
;
A
#
# COMPACT_ATOMS: atom_id res chain seq x y z
N MET A 1 3.36 20.28 -13.88
CA MET A 1 4.11 19.01 -14.04
C MET A 1 3.36 17.91 -13.30
N CYS A 2 3.15 16.74 -13.90
CA CYS A 2 2.53 15.60 -13.22
C CYS A 2 3.49 15.01 -12.17
N THR A 3 2.95 14.47 -11.07
CA THR A 3 3.69 13.73 -10.02
C THR A 3 4.70 12.74 -10.60
N PHE A 4 4.34 12.07 -11.71
CA PHE A 4 5.21 11.16 -12.44
C PHE A 4 6.45 11.84 -13.05
N CYS A 5 6.30 13.04 -13.61
CA CYS A 5 7.41 13.81 -14.20
C CYS A 5 8.37 14.32 -13.13
N VAL A 6 7.85 14.71 -11.95
CA VAL A 6 8.67 15.20 -10.83
C VAL A 6 9.46 14.06 -10.19
N LEU A 7 8.84 12.89 -9.98
CA LEU A 7 9.52 11.70 -9.44
C LEU A 7 10.64 11.19 -10.36
N LYS A 8 10.44 11.23 -11.70
CA LYS A 8 11.47 10.85 -12.67
C LYS A 8 12.60 11.87 -12.79
N ALA A 9 12.30 13.17 -12.73
CA ALA A 9 13.30 14.22 -12.91
C ALA A 9 14.33 14.30 -11.76
N ASN A 10 14.00 13.80 -10.56
CA ASN A 10 14.87 13.88 -9.39
C ASN A 10 15.66 12.61 -9.07
N GLN A 11 15.64 11.56 -9.89
CA GLN A 11 16.25 10.26 -9.53
C GLN A 11 17.78 10.27 -9.36
N GLY A 12 18.50 11.31 -9.81
CA GLY A 12 19.96 11.34 -9.89
C GLY A 12 20.75 11.70 -8.62
N LEU A 13 20.11 12.10 -7.51
CA LEU A 13 20.80 12.64 -6.32
C LEU A 13 20.56 11.85 -5.01
N TRP A 14 19.89 10.70 -5.06
CA TRP A 14 19.49 9.96 -3.85
C TRP A 14 20.52 8.89 -3.47
N ILE A 15 21.03 8.99 -2.23
CA ILE A 15 21.83 7.99 -1.53
C ILE A 15 20.97 6.73 -1.31
N HIS A 16 21.55 5.53 -1.39
CA HIS A 16 20.87 4.28 -1.03
C HIS A 16 20.33 4.37 0.40
N MET A 17 19.07 3.98 0.61
CA MET A 17 18.45 4.01 1.92
C MET A 17 18.26 2.59 2.44
N THR A 18 18.47 2.38 3.74
CA THR A 18 18.07 1.11 4.36
C THR A 18 16.54 1.06 4.49
N ASN A 19 15.98 -0.14 4.59
CA ASN A 19 14.54 -0.31 4.80
C ASN A 19 14.08 0.42 6.09
N GLU A 20 14.91 0.37 7.13
CA GLU A 20 14.60 0.98 8.42
C GLU A 20 14.58 2.51 8.34
N ASP A 21 15.53 3.12 7.62
CA ASP A 21 15.53 4.58 7.38
C ASP A 21 14.28 5.02 6.62
N VAL A 22 13.87 4.24 5.61
CA VAL A 22 12.66 4.52 4.84
C VAL A 22 11.44 4.44 5.74
N LEU A 23 11.25 3.33 6.46
CA LEU A 23 10.07 3.13 7.30
C LEU A 23 9.95 4.18 8.40
N ASN A 24 11.06 4.66 8.95
CA ASN A 24 11.05 5.69 9.99
C ASN A 24 10.97 7.13 9.43
N SER A 25 11.07 7.31 8.11
CA SER A 25 10.93 8.63 7.49
C SER A 25 9.49 9.15 7.53
N PRO A 26 9.29 10.48 7.60
CA PRO A 26 7.97 11.06 7.71
C PRO A 26 7.18 10.91 6.41
N VAL A 27 5.88 10.61 6.53
CA VAL A 27 4.97 10.53 5.37
C VAL A 27 4.82 11.89 4.69
N SER A 28 4.88 12.98 5.45
CA SER A 28 4.79 14.35 4.91
C SER A 28 5.86 14.65 3.84
N GLY A 29 7.06 14.07 3.96
CA GLY A 29 8.13 14.17 2.96
C GLY A 29 8.00 13.18 1.79
N ASN A 30 7.05 12.23 1.87
CA ASN A 30 6.92 11.10 0.96
C ASN A 30 5.51 10.93 0.37
N ILE A 31 4.64 11.94 0.49
CA ILE A 31 3.24 11.89 -0.01
C ILE A 31 3.18 11.42 -1.46
N MET A 32 3.97 12.03 -2.36
CA MET A 32 3.96 11.66 -3.78
C MET A 32 4.37 10.20 -4.03
N ARG A 33 5.25 9.64 -3.19
CA ARG A 33 5.65 8.23 -3.27
C ARG A 33 4.53 7.31 -2.76
N CYS A 34 3.85 7.70 -1.68
CA CYS A 34 2.70 6.97 -1.16
C CYS A 34 1.53 6.96 -2.15
N GLU A 35 1.23 8.11 -2.77
CA GLU A 35 0.21 8.24 -3.81
C GLU A 35 0.55 7.41 -5.05
N TYR A 36 1.82 7.38 -5.44
CA TYR A 36 2.29 6.52 -6.53
C TYR A 36 2.07 5.02 -6.22
N LEU A 37 2.40 4.58 -5.00
CA LEU A 37 2.18 3.19 -4.59
C LEU A 37 0.69 2.84 -4.62
N LEU A 38 -0.17 3.70 -4.09
CA LEU A 38 -1.63 3.52 -4.17
C LEU A 38 -2.10 3.44 -5.62
N LEU A 39 -1.60 4.31 -6.51
CA LEU A 39 -1.95 4.27 -7.93
C LEU A 39 -1.55 2.94 -8.59
N CYS A 40 -0.37 2.42 -8.28
CA CYS A 40 0.07 1.10 -8.75
C CYS A 40 -0.87 -0.02 -8.28
N LEU A 41 -1.34 0.07 -7.03
CA LEU A 41 -2.29 -0.88 -6.45
C LEU A 41 -3.67 -0.80 -7.10
N TYR A 42 -4.24 0.39 -7.24
CA TYR A 42 -5.52 0.58 -7.94
C TYR A 42 -5.48 0.05 -9.38
N LYS A 43 -4.37 0.28 -10.09
CA LYS A 43 -4.20 -0.23 -11.45
C LYS A 43 -4.11 -1.77 -11.49
N ALA A 44 -3.49 -2.36 -10.48
CA ALA A 44 -3.31 -3.81 -10.39
C ALA A 44 -4.57 -4.53 -9.89
N ASP A 45 -5.39 -3.89 -9.07
CA ASP A 45 -6.70 -4.33 -8.59
C ASP A 45 -7.82 -3.92 -9.55
N SER A 46 -7.73 -4.33 -10.82
CA SER A 46 -8.67 -3.93 -11.86
C SER A 46 -10.12 -4.40 -11.64
N LEU A 47 -10.33 -5.33 -10.70
CA LEU A 47 -11.64 -5.85 -10.30
C LEU A 47 -12.16 -5.20 -9.01
N CYS A 48 -11.44 -4.22 -8.45
CA CYS A 48 -11.78 -3.50 -7.22
C CYS A 48 -12.00 -4.40 -5.99
N VAL A 49 -11.36 -5.57 -5.94
CA VAL A 49 -11.53 -6.56 -4.86
C VAL A 49 -10.99 -6.04 -3.53
N PHE A 50 -9.93 -5.25 -3.55
CA PHE A 50 -9.25 -4.71 -2.37
C PHE A 50 -9.53 -3.20 -2.18
N THR A 51 -10.33 -2.64 -3.08
CA THR A 51 -10.56 -1.20 -3.17
C THR A 51 -11.63 -0.72 -2.20
N GLU A 52 -12.75 -1.43 -2.09
CA GLU A 52 -13.91 -1.03 -1.30
C GLU A 52 -13.92 -1.66 0.10
N ASP A 53 -14.80 -1.16 0.98
CA ASP A 53 -14.97 -1.68 2.35
C ASP A 53 -15.51 -3.13 2.34
N PRO A 54 -14.71 -4.12 2.79
CA PRO A 54 -15.14 -5.51 2.84
C PRO A 54 -16.11 -5.80 3.99
N THR A 55 -16.21 -4.92 4.99
CA THR A 55 -17.00 -5.17 6.21
C THR A 55 -18.50 -5.14 5.95
N ALA A 56 -18.93 -4.37 4.94
CA ALA A 56 -20.32 -4.27 4.53
C ALA A 56 -20.70 -5.31 3.45
N THR A 57 -19.72 -5.75 2.66
CA THR A 57 -19.97 -6.54 1.43
C THR A 57 -19.62 -8.02 1.59
N VAL A 58 -18.72 -8.37 2.49
CA VAL A 58 -18.25 -9.75 2.68
C VAL A 58 -18.86 -10.37 3.94
N PRO A 59 -19.68 -11.43 3.81
CA PRO A 59 -20.29 -12.09 4.96
C PRO A 59 -19.26 -12.57 5.98
N ARG A 60 -19.53 -12.29 7.27
CA ARG A 60 -18.70 -12.72 8.42
C ARG A 60 -17.28 -12.12 8.46
N TYR A 61 -16.94 -11.16 7.60
CA TYR A 61 -15.58 -10.62 7.52
C TYR A 61 -15.07 -10.08 8.87
N THR A 62 -15.86 -9.25 9.55
CA THR A 62 -15.52 -8.67 10.86
C THR A 62 -15.46 -9.67 12.01
N ARG A 63 -15.97 -10.89 11.83
CA ARG A 63 -15.82 -11.97 12.81
C ARG A 63 -14.48 -12.69 12.71
N VAL A 64 -13.87 -12.65 11.51
CA VAL A 64 -12.60 -13.33 11.21
C VAL A 64 -11.44 -12.35 11.25
N ILE A 65 -11.65 -11.14 10.72
CA ILE A 65 -10.63 -10.12 10.56
C ILE A 65 -10.80 -9.04 11.65
N PRO A 66 -9.86 -8.95 12.62
CA PRO A 66 -9.99 -8.04 13.76
C PRO A 66 -9.74 -6.58 13.41
N LYS A 67 -8.89 -6.31 12.41
CA LYS A 67 -8.58 -4.96 11.93
C LYS A 67 -8.76 -4.89 10.41
N PRO A 68 -9.99 -4.64 9.91
CA PRO A 68 -10.26 -4.44 8.50
C PRO A 68 -9.43 -3.28 7.92
N MET A 69 -9.00 -3.42 6.67
CA MET A 69 -8.27 -2.39 5.92
C MET A 69 -8.49 -2.62 4.42
N TRP A 70 -8.58 -1.53 3.66
CA TRP A 70 -8.81 -1.52 2.20
C TRP A 70 -8.21 -0.26 1.58
N LEU A 71 -8.03 -0.24 0.25
CA LEU A 71 -7.27 0.83 -0.42
C LEU A 71 -7.90 2.22 -0.23
N ASP A 72 -9.23 2.35 -0.33
CA ASP A 72 -9.90 3.65 -0.14
C ASP A 72 -9.76 4.18 1.29
N LEU A 73 -9.70 3.30 2.31
CA LEU A 73 -9.42 3.72 3.68
C LEU A 73 -7.98 4.18 3.82
N VAL A 74 -7.00 3.46 3.25
CA VAL A 74 -5.59 3.89 3.26
C VAL A 74 -5.44 5.24 2.57
N LYS A 75 -6.10 5.43 1.41
CA LYS A 75 -6.10 6.71 0.69
C LYS A 75 -6.71 7.84 1.52
N THR A 76 -7.85 7.60 2.16
CA THR A 76 -8.49 8.57 3.06
C THR A 76 -7.56 8.93 4.22
N LYS A 77 -6.98 7.93 4.89
CA LYS A 77 -6.02 8.15 5.99
C LYS A 77 -4.78 8.93 5.55
N LEU A 78 -4.27 8.68 4.35
CA LEU A 78 -3.17 9.44 3.77
C LEU A 78 -3.56 10.91 3.53
N GLY A 79 -4.72 11.16 2.92
CA GLY A 79 -5.24 12.51 2.65
C GLY A 79 -5.51 13.31 3.93
N ASP A 80 -6.04 12.63 4.95
CA ASP A 80 -6.34 13.20 6.27
C ASP A 80 -5.11 13.32 7.19
N ARG A 81 -3.90 13.05 6.65
CA ARG A 81 -2.62 13.11 7.37
C ARG A 81 -2.61 12.27 8.66
N LYS A 82 -3.24 11.08 8.61
CA LYS A 82 -3.31 10.14 9.75
C LYS A 82 -2.09 9.23 9.89
N TYR A 83 -1.09 9.42 9.03
CA TYR A 83 0.18 8.71 9.08
C TYR A 83 1.29 9.70 9.34
N GLU A 84 2.03 9.50 10.43
CA GLU A 84 3.22 10.26 10.78
C GLU A 84 4.44 9.69 10.03
N THR A 85 4.60 8.37 10.04
CA THR A 85 5.75 7.65 9.48
C THR A 85 5.36 6.70 8.36
N LEU A 86 6.29 6.44 7.42
CA LEU A 86 6.05 5.47 6.34
C LEU A 86 5.73 4.08 6.87
N ARG A 87 6.24 3.71 8.04
CA ARG A 87 5.91 2.45 8.73
C ARG A 87 4.41 2.26 8.91
N GLU A 88 3.68 3.32 9.27
CA GLU A 88 2.24 3.22 9.51
C GLU A 88 1.46 3.07 8.20
N PHE A 89 1.82 3.86 7.18
CA PHE A 89 1.24 3.75 5.85
C PHE A 89 1.49 2.36 5.23
N VAL A 90 2.77 1.94 5.19
CA VAL A 90 3.18 0.63 4.67
C VAL A 90 2.55 -0.50 5.47
N GLY A 91 2.47 -0.34 6.80
CA GLY A 91 1.84 -1.30 7.70
C GLY A 91 0.37 -1.53 7.36
N ASP A 92 -0.41 -0.47 7.14
CA ASP A 92 -1.81 -0.61 6.75
C ASP A 92 -1.96 -1.19 5.33
N VAL A 93 -1.10 -0.84 4.37
CA VAL A 93 -1.14 -1.48 3.03
C VAL A 93 -0.86 -2.98 3.14
N ARG A 94 0.19 -3.38 3.87
CA ARG A 94 0.52 -4.79 4.09
C ARG A 94 -0.57 -5.53 4.85
N LEU A 95 -1.29 -4.85 5.75
CA LEU A 95 -2.42 -5.42 6.48
C LEU A 95 -3.56 -5.83 5.55
N ILE A 96 -3.79 -5.13 4.44
CA ILE A 96 -4.78 -5.53 3.42
C ILE A 96 -4.47 -6.96 2.93
N PHE A 97 -3.21 -7.22 2.59
CA PHE A 97 -2.78 -8.52 2.07
C PHE A 97 -2.77 -9.60 3.15
N GLN A 98 -2.38 -9.26 4.38
CA GLN A 98 -2.45 -10.18 5.54
C GLN A 98 -3.89 -10.60 5.83
N ASN A 99 -4.82 -9.65 5.86
CA ASN A 99 -6.24 -9.91 6.05
C ASN A 99 -6.79 -10.78 4.91
N CYS A 100 -6.40 -10.50 3.67
CA CYS A 100 -6.76 -11.31 2.52
C CYS A 100 -6.31 -12.77 2.70
N ARG A 101 -5.05 -12.99 3.06
CA ARG A 101 -4.50 -14.34 3.29
C ARG A 101 -5.21 -15.08 4.41
N ILE A 102 -5.50 -14.40 5.53
CA ILE A 102 -6.22 -15.00 6.66
C ILE A 102 -7.65 -15.39 6.27
N PHE A 103 -8.35 -14.54 5.51
CA PHE A 103 -9.76 -14.78 5.17
C PHE A 103 -9.94 -15.76 4.00
N ASN A 104 -9.06 -15.70 3.00
CA ASN A 104 -9.23 -16.38 1.71
C ASN A 104 -8.33 -17.61 1.53
N GLU A 105 -7.33 -17.79 2.38
CA GLU A 105 -6.34 -18.87 2.27
C GLU A 105 -5.74 -18.94 0.84
N ASP A 106 -5.73 -20.11 0.22
CA ASP A 106 -5.14 -20.34 -1.12
C ASP A 106 -6.16 -20.31 -2.27
N ASN A 107 -7.37 -19.76 -2.03
CA ASN A 107 -8.36 -19.59 -3.09
C ASN A 107 -7.96 -18.48 -4.08
N GLU A 108 -8.77 -18.26 -5.12
CA GLU A 108 -8.47 -17.28 -6.16
C GLU A 108 -8.26 -15.84 -5.62
N PHE A 109 -9.05 -15.41 -4.63
CA PHE A 109 -8.86 -14.11 -3.98
C PHE A 109 -7.56 -14.05 -3.18
N GLY A 110 -7.18 -15.15 -2.52
CA GLY A 110 -5.87 -15.29 -1.85
C GLY A 110 -4.70 -15.11 -2.82
N LYS A 111 -4.77 -15.75 -3.99
CA LYS A 111 -3.78 -15.59 -5.07
C LYS A 111 -3.73 -14.16 -5.61
N MET A 112 -4.89 -13.50 -5.76
CA MET A 112 -4.96 -12.10 -6.16
C MET A 112 -4.27 -11.18 -5.13
N GLY A 113 -4.51 -11.43 -3.83
CA GLY A 113 -3.87 -10.70 -2.74
C GLY A 113 -2.35 -10.89 -2.71
N ALA A 114 -1.88 -12.11 -2.93
CA ALA A 114 -0.45 -12.41 -3.03
C ALA A 114 0.21 -11.66 -4.19
N ARG A 115 -0.39 -11.68 -5.39
CA ARG A 115 0.10 -10.92 -6.55
C ARG A 115 0.14 -9.40 -6.27
N LEU A 116 -0.88 -8.87 -5.61
CA LEU A 116 -0.95 -7.45 -5.29
C LEU A 116 0.14 -7.05 -4.28
N SER A 117 0.43 -7.93 -3.31
CA SER A 117 1.55 -7.78 -2.37
C SER A 117 2.90 -7.77 -3.09
N GLU A 118 3.12 -8.66 -4.06
CA GLU A 118 4.38 -8.68 -4.84
C GLU A 118 4.59 -7.39 -5.63
N ILE A 119 3.52 -6.86 -6.23
CA ILE A 119 3.57 -5.57 -6.92
C ILE A 119 3.93 -4.47 -5.93
N PHE A 120 3.26 -4.40 -4.77
CA PHE A 120 3.54 -3.41 -3.75
C PHE A 120 5.02 -3.43 -3.32
N GLU A 121 5.52 -4.60 -2.92
CA GLU A 121 6.89 -4.72 -2.43
C GLU A 121 7.91 -4.35 -3.50
N ARG A 122 7.72 -4.78 -4.76
CA ARG A 122 8.60 -4.41 -5.87
C ARG A 122 8.62 -2.89 -6.08
N GLU A 123 7.46 -2.25 -6.17
CA GLU A 123 7.38 -0.80 -6.40
C GLU A 123 7.93 -0.03 -5.20
N PHE A 124 7.68 -0.48 -3.97
CA PHE A 124 8.22 0.11 -2.74
C PHE A 124 9.75 0.11 -2.73
N HIS A 125 10.38 -1.05 -2.98
CA HIS A 125 11.84 -1.12 -3.07
C HIS A 125 12.40 -0.27 -4.21
N THR A 126 11.70 -0.24 -5.36
CA THR A 126 12.13 0.53 -6.54
C THR A 126 12.13 2.04 -6.29
N ILE A 127 11.04 2.60 -5.76
CA ILE A 127 10.91 4.06 -5.62
C ILE A 127 11.71 4.64 -4.46
N PHE A 128 12.02 3.80 -3.46
CA PHE A 128 12.85 4.17 -2.31
C PHE A 128 14.31 3.73 -2.45
N LYS A 129 14.65 2.97 -3.50
CA LYS A 129 16.00 2.44 -3.75
C LYS A 129 16.56 1.68 -2.55
N ILE A 130 15.73 0.86 -1.93
CA ILE A 130 16.08 0.05 -0.76
C ILE A 130 17.04 -1.05 -1.21
N GLN A 131 18.11 -1.23 -0.43
CA GLN A 131 19.12 -2.27 -0.63
C GLN A 131 18.78 -3.56 0.11
#